data_AF-A0A7S1DHL1-F1
#
_entry.id   AF-A0A7S1DHL1-F1
#
_cell.length_a   1.000
_cell.length_b   1.000
_cell.length_c   1.000
_cell.angle_alpha   90.00
_cell.angle_beta   90.00
_cell.angle_gamma   90.00
#
_symmetry.space_group_name_H-M   'P 1'
#
loop_
_entity.id
_entity.type
_entity.pdbx_description
1 polymer ?
#
loop_
_entity_poly.entity_id
_entity_poly.type
_entity_poly.pdbx_seq_one_letter_code
_entity_poly.pdbx_strand_id
1 'polypeptide(L)'
;AASAGGGAVCLLCRRKFGSAEQLAKHEQQSDMHRQKVEEARRAQISEIKKDVHKAAVIQEKKADKILRRQDYSQQAREEREAQKAMKEAEEAARLGIDLKKAKEGPDANNKGTMMMKMMGWTDGSGLGSSGQGVTSHVNVVQREE
;
A
#
# COMPACT_ATOMS: atom_id res chain seq x y z
N ALA A 1 -6.13 -70.99 27.19
CA ALA A 1 -5.94 -69.92 28.20
C ALA A 1 -4.65 -69.18 27.88
N ALA A 2 -4.72 -67.97 27.35
CA ALA A 2 -3.54 -67.13 27.10
C ALA A 2 -3.94 -65.67 27.37
N SER A 3 -3.82 -65.25 28.62
CA SER A 3 -3.97 -63.86 29.04
C SER A 3 -2.74 -63.08 28.61
N ALA A 4 -2.85 -62.32 27.52
CA ALA A 4 -1.88 -61.31 27.13
C ALA A 4 -1.91 -60.15 28.14
N GLY A 5 -1.17 -60.29 29.24
CA GLY A 5 -0.98 -59.26 30.26
C GLY A 5 -0.02 -58.16 29.79
N GLY A 6 -0.43 -57.36 28.81
CA GLY A 6 0.25 -56.12 28.45
C GLY A 6 0.07 -55.10 29.57
N GLY A 7 1.05 -54.98 30.46
CA GLY A 7 0.99 -54.01 31.56
C GLY A 7 0.91 -52.57 31.05
N ALA A 8 -0.06 -51.80 31.54
CA ALA A 8 -0.27 -50.40 31.15
C ALA A 8 0.82 -49.49 31.75
N VAL A 9 1.41 -48.58 30.96
CA VAL A 9 2.52 -47.70 31.39
C VAL A 9 2.19 -46.25 31.06
N CYS A 10 2.46 -45.35 32.01
CA CYS A 10 2.48 -43.91 31.73
C CYS A 10 3.89 -43.50 31.31
N LEU A 11 4.06 -43.02 30.08
CA LEU A 11 5.37 -42.61 29.54
C LEU A 11 5.88 -41.28 30.10
N LEU A 12 4.97 -40.37 30.48
CA LEU A 12 5.34 -39.12 31.14
C LEU A 12 5.89 -39.40 32.55
N CYS A 13 5.26 -40.32 33.26
CA CYS A 13 5.60 -40.65 34.64
C CYS A 13 6.61 -41.81 34.78
N ARG A 14 6.86 -42.56 33.69
CA ARG A 14 7.67 -43.80 33.64
C ARG A 14 7.26 -44.83 34.70
N ARG A 15 5.95 -44.95 34.95
CA ARG A 15 5.38 -45.91 35.92
C ARG A 15 4.57 -46.99 35.20
N LYS A 16 4.73 -48.25 35.63
CA LYS A 16 3.97 -49.42 35.17
C LYS A 16 2.84 -49.73 36.14
N PHE A 17 1.68 -50.07 35.58
CA PHE A 17 0.44 -50.38 36.29
C PHE A 17 -0.02 -51.81 35.95
N GLY A 18 -0.76 -52.42 36.87
CA GLY A 18 -1.21 -53.81 36.74
C GLY A 18 -2.38 -53.98 35.79
N SER A 19 -3.19 -52.94 35.59
CA SER A 19 -4.31 -52.91 34.64
C SER A 19 -4.45 -51.55 33.94
N ALA A 20 -5.22 -51.51 32.86
CA ALA A 20 -5.55 -50.26 32.16
C ALA A 20 -6.35 -49.29 33.03
N GLU A 21 -7.26 -49.79 33.88
CA GLU A 21 -8.04 -48.96 34.81
C GLU A 21 -7.17 -48.25 35.85
N GLN A 22 -6.10 -48.91 36.33
CA GLN A 22 -5.14 -48.30 37.24
C GLN A 22 -4.33 -47.18 36.58
N LEU A 23 -4.00 -47.33 35.30
CA LEU A 23 -3.35 -46.26 34.52
C LEU A 23 -4.30 -45.07 34.35
N ALA A 24 -5.56 -45.31 33.97
CA ALA A 24 -6.55 -44.24 33.79
C ALA A 24 -6.78 -43.45 35.09
N LYS A 25 -6.85 -44.15 36.23
CA LYS A 25 -6.95 -43.50 37.55
C LYS A 25 -5.69 -42.69 37.87
N HIS A 26 -4.50 -43.17 37.49
CA HIS A 26 -3.25 -42.43 37.65
C HIS A 26 -3.22 -41.13 36.83
N GLU A 27 -3.66 -41.17 35.57
CA GLU A 27 -3.72 -39.98 34.71
C GLU A 27 -4.68 -38.92 35.28
N GLN A 28 -5.81 -39.34 35.87
CA GLN A 28 -6.79 -38.43 36.44
C GLN A 28 -6.43 -37.90 37.83
N GLN A 29 -5.78 -38.71 38.67
CA GLN A 29 -5.64 -38.41 40.10
C GLN A 29 -4.20 -38.09 40.53
N SER A 30 -3.18 -38.34 39.69
CA SER A 30 -1.80 -38.13 40.09
C SER A 30 -1.35 -36.69 39.87
N ASP A 31 -0.97 -36.01 40.96
CA ASP A 31 -0.39 -34.66 40.90
C ASP A 31 0.88 -34.61 40.04
N MET A 32 1.72 -35.64 40.10
CA MET A 32 2.96 -35.68 39.32
C MET A 32 2.71 -35.81 37.81
N HIS A 33 1.67 -36.56 37.42
CA HIS A 33 1.23 -36.62 36.02
C HIS A 33 0.75 -35.24 35.56
N ARG A 34 -0.13 -34.60 36.34
CA ARG A 34 -0.65 -33.28 36.05
C ARG A 34 0.45 -32.23 35.92
N GLN A 35 1.43 -32.22 36.83
CA GLN A 35 2.56 -31.29 36.79
C GLN A 35 3.40 -31.46 35.53
N LYS A 36 3.73 -32.71 35.14
CA LYS A 36 4.51 -32.98 33.92
C LYS A 36 3.77 -32.59 32.64
N VAL A 37 2.46 -32.81 32.60
CA VAL A 37 1.62 -32.38 31.47
C VAL A 37 1.61 -30.86 31.36
N GLU A 38 1.41 -30.16 32.48
CA GLU A 38 1.44 -28.70 32.52
C GLU A 38 2.81 -28.13 32.13
N GLU A 39 3.90 -28.73 32.58
CA GLU A 39 5.25 -28.33 32.20
C GLU A 39 5.49 -28.52 30.70
N ALA A 40 5.13 -29.69 30.14
CA ALA A 40 5.23 -29.95 28.71
C ALA A 40 4.38 -28.96 27.90
N ARG A 41 3.16 -28.65 28.36
CA ARG A 41 2.26 -27.67 27.74
C ARG A 41 2.86 -26.27 27.77
N ARG A 42 3.46 -25.85 28.90
CA ARG A 42 4.13 -24.55 29.03
C ARG A 42 5.33 -24.44 28.10
N ALA A 43 6.14 -25.50 28.00
CA ALA A 43 7.27 -25.55 27.08
C ALA A 43 6.80 -25.38 25.63
N GLN A 44 5.79 -26.14 25.21
CA GLN A 44 5.20 -26.03 23.86
C GLN A 44 4.67 -24.62 23.58
N ILE A 45 3.92 -24.03 24.52
CA ILE A 45 3.41 -22.66 24.38
C ILE A 45 4.56 -21.65 24.26
N SER A 46 5.66 -21.85 25.00
CA SER A 46 6.82 -20.96 24.94
C SER A 46 7.52 -21.00 23.59
N GLU A 47 7.64 -22.17 22.96
CA GLU A 47 8.20 -22.32 21.61
C GLU A 47 7.29 -21.69 20.56
N ILE A 48 5.98 -21.94 20.63
CA ILE A 48 5.00 -21.30 19.73
C ILE A 48 5.07 -19.78 19.84
N LYS A 49 5.16 -19.24 21.06
CA LYS A 49 5.30 -17.78 21.27
C LYS A 49 6.57 -17.22 20.63
N LYS A 50 7.71 -17.93 20.74
CA LYS A 50 8.97 -17.52 20.09
C LYS A 50 8.81 -17.50 18.57
N ASP A 51 8.18 -18.50 17.99
CA ASP A 51 8.00 -18.59 16.54
C ASP A 51 7.02 -17.55 16.00
N VAL A 52 5.93 -17.29 16.73
CA VAL A 52 5.02 -16.17 16.43
C VAL A 52 5.75 -14.83 16.50
N HIS A 53 6.57 -14.62 17.52
CA HIS A 53 7.35 -13.38 17.64
C HIS A 53 8.35 -13.22 16.49
N LYS A 54 9.10 -14.28 16.13
CA LYS A 54 10.01 -14.26 14.97
C LYS A 54 9.25 -13.95 13.68
N ALA A 55 8.09 -14.57 13.48
CA ALA A 55 7.25 -14.32 12.31
C ALA A 55 6.75 -12.86 12.26
N ALA A 56 6.35 -12.29 13.40
CA ALA A 56 5.95 -10.89 13.50
C ALA A 56 7.11 -9.92 13.16
N VAL A 57 8.31 -10.18 13.65
CA VAL A 57 9.51 -9.37 13.34
C VAL A 57 9.88 -9.46 11.85
N ILE A 58 9.77 -10.63 11.24
CA ILE A 58 9.96 -10.78 9.78
C ILE A 58 8.86 -10.02 9.03
N GLN A 59 7.64 -10.07 9.55
CA GLN A 59 6.49 -9.21 9.25
C GLN A 59 6.87 -7.76 9.02
N GLU A 60 7.24 -7.14 10.13
CA GLU A 60 7.56 -5.73 10.22
C GLU A 60 8.71 -5.34 9.29
N LYS A 61 9.77 -6.15 9.22
CA LYS A 61 10.90 -5.92 8.32
C LYS A 61 10.52 -5.96 6.83
N LYS A 62 9.60 -6.85 6.45
CA LYS A 62 9.08 -6.88 5.07
C LYS A 62 8.24 -5.66 4.78
N ALA A 63 7.39 -5.22 5.72
CA ALA A 63 6.60 -4.01 5.59
C ALA A 63 7.49 -2.76 5.45
N ASP A 64 8.49 -2.59 6.31
CA ASP A 64 9.47 -1.49 6.24
C ASP A 64 10.20 -1.46 4.88
N LYS A 65 10.62 -2.63 4.38
CA LYS A 65 11.25 -2.72 3.06
C LYS A 65 10.33 -2.29 1.92
N ILE A 66 9.03 -2.60 2.00
CA ILE A 66 8.04 -2.18 1.00
C ILE A 66 7.83 -0.67 1.06
N LEU A 67 7.70 -0.10 2.26
CA LEU A 67 7.54 1.34 2.46
C LEU A 67 8.74 2.11 1.90
N ARG A 68 9.98 1.73 2.28
CA ARG A 68 11.19 2.36 1.73
C ARG A 68 11.26 2.32 0.21
N ARG A 69 10.80 1.23 -0.42
CA ARG A 69 10.76 1.11 -1.88
C ARG A 69 9.72 2.07 -2.48
N GLN A 70 8.57 2.25 -1.83
CA GLN A 70 7.57 3.22 -2.25
C GLN A 70 8.09 4.65 -2.09
N ASP A 71 8.71 4.99 -0.96
CA ASP A 71 9.29 6.32 -0.72
C ASP A 71 10.33 6.67 -1.77
N TYR A 72 11.27 5.75 -2.04
CA TYR A 72 12.26 5.92 -3.11
C TYR A 72 11.60 6.10 -4.49
N SER A 73 10.54 5.33 -4.78
CA SER A 73 9.81 5.46 -6.04
C SER A 73 9.06 6.79 -6.15
N GLN A 74 8.56 7.35 -5.05
CA GLN A 74 7.87 8.65 -5.03
C GLN A 74 8.89 9.77 -5.22
N GLN A 75 10.00 9.75 -4.47
CA GLN A 75 11.10 10.69 -4.64
C GLN A 75 11.62 10.72 -6.08
N ALA A 76 11.84 9.55 -6.69
CA ALA A 76 12.30 9.47 -8.07
C ALA A 76 11.26 9.95 -9.11
N ARG A 77 9.96 10.00 -8.77
CA ARG A 77 8.92 10.62 -9.60
C ARG A 77 8.92 12.13 -9.43
N GLU A 78 8.95 12.61 -8.20
CA GLU A 78 9.03 14.03 -7.87
C GLU A 78 10.26 14.69 -8.50
N GLU A 79 11.41 14.03 -8.46
CA GLU A 79 12.63 14.51 -9.12
C GLU A 79 12.47 14.62 -10.64
N ARG A 80 11.81 13.66 -11.28
CA ARG A 80 11.54 13.71 -12.74
C ARG A 80 10.57 14.82 -13.09
N GLU A 81 9.52 14.99 -12.28
CA GLU A 81 8.55 16.08 -12.45
C GLU A 81 9.20 17.45 -12.25
N ALA A 82 10.04 17.60 -11.23
CA ALA A 82 10.81 18.81 -10.99
C ALA A 82 11.77 19.11 -12.16
N GLN A 83 12.48 18.11 -12.67
CA GLN A 83 13.34 18.26 -13.85
C GLN A 83 12.55 18.64 -15.10
N LYS A 84 11.36 18.04 -15.30
CA LYS A 84 10.47 18.39 -16.42
C LYS A 84 9.98 19.83 -16.29
N ALA A 85 9.53 20.24 -15.11
CA ALA A 85 9.09 21.60 -14.83
C ALA A 85 10.22 22.62 -15.02
N MET A 86 11.44 22.28 -14.62
CA MET A 86 12.62 23.15 -14.84
C MET A 86 12.91 23.32 -16.34
N LYS A 87 12.87 22.24 -17.12
CA LYS A 87 13.04 22.29 -18.58
C LYS A 87 11.93 23.09 -19.26
N GLU A 88 10.67 22.89 -18.86
CA GLU A 88 9.54 23.65 -19.39
C GLU A 88 9.65 25.14 -19.05
N ALA A 89 10.10 25.48 -17.84
CA ALA A 89 10.34 26.87 -17.44
C ALA A 89 11.49 27.52 -18.22
N GLU A 90 12.59 26.79 -18.45
CA GLU A 90 13.71 27.24 -19.28
C GLU A 90 13.28 27.45 -20.73
N GLU A 91 12.52 26.51 -21.30
CA GLU A 91 11.98 26.62 -22.66
C GLU A 91 11.02 27.79 -22.80
N ALA A 92 10.10 27.97 -21.84
CA ALA A 92 9.20 29.10 -21.82
C ALA A 92 9.96 30.44 -21.70
N ALA A 93 10.99 30.51 -20.85
CA ALA A 93 11.85 31.68 -20.75
C ALA A 93 12.58 31.97 -22.08
N ARG A 94 13.08 30.94 -22.77
CA ARG A 94 13.73 31.05 -24.08
C ARG A 94 12.75 31.55 -25.16
N LEU A 95 11.49 31.11 -25.11
CA LEU A 95 10.44 31.53 -26.02
C LEU A 95 9.77 32.86 -25.62
N GLY A 96 10.16 33.45 -24.49
CA GLY A 96 9.52 34.66 -23.95
C GLY A 96 8.05 34.46 -23.54
N ILE A 97 7.65 33.22 -23.26
CA ILE A 97 6.28 32.86 -22.88
C ILE A 97 6.12 33.07 -21.38
N ASP A 98 5.22 33.98 -21.00
CA ASP A 98 4.85 34.19 -19.61
C ASP A 98 3.85 33.12 -19.15
N LEU A 99 4.36 32.03 -18.55
CA LEU A 99 3.59 30.86 -18.13
C LEU A 99 2.48 31.21 -17.11
N LYS A 100 2.65 32.27 -16.31
CA LYS A 100 1.63 32.71 -15.35
C LYS A 100 0.42 33.29 -16.07
N LYS A 101 0.67 34.14 -17.08
CA LYS A 101 -0.37 34.76 -17.90
C LYS A 101 -1.07 33.76 -18.83
N ALA A 102 -0.36 32.75 -19.31
CA ALA A 102 -0.94 31.68 -20.14
C ALA A 102 -1.99 30.84 -19.38
N LYS A 103 -1.86 30.72 -18.05
CA LYS A 103 -2.79 29.95 -17.20
C LYS A 103 -4.08 30.70 -16.86
N GLU A 104 -4.07 32.03 -16.96
CA GLU A 104 -5.20 32.91 -16.61
C GLU A 104 -6.19 33.16 -17.76
N GLY A 105 -5.87 32.68 -18.97
CA GLY A 105 -6.70 32.88 -20.17
C GLY A 105 -6.61 34.31 -20.74
N PRO A 106 -7.19 34.56 -21.93
CA PRO A 106 -7.17 35.89 -22.54
C PRO A 106 -8.07 36.87 -21.77
N ASP A 107 -7.45 37.86 -21.11
CA ASP A 107 -8.14 38.95 -20.42
C ASP A 107 -8.89 39.87 -21.42
N ALA A 108 -10.09 40.32 -21.04
CA ALA A 108 -10.90 41.31 -21.75
C ALA A 108 -10.18 42.67 -21.96
N ASN A 109 -9.15 42.96 -21.16
CA ASN A 109 -8.31 44.15 -21.20
C ASN A 109 -6.99 43.96 -21.99
N ASN A 110 -6.82 42.83 -22.68
CA ASN A 110 -5.67 42.62 -23.56
C ASN A 110 -5.77 43.52 -24.82
N LYS A 111 -4.63 44.04 -25.29
CA LYS A 111 -4.53 44.83 -26.54
C LYS A 111 -5.18 44.13 -27.73
N GLY A 112 -5.07 42.80 -27.82
CA GLY A 112 -5.72 42.02 -28.87
C GLY A 112 -7.25 42.10 -28.81
N THR A 113 -7.83 41.91 -27.63
CA THR A 113 -9.28 42.02 -27.38
C THR A 113 -9.79 43.43 -27.66
N MET A 114 -9.02 44.47 -27.30
CA MET A 114 -9.33 45.86 -27.64
C MET A 114 -9.33 46.12 -29.15
N MET A 115 -8.33 45.58 -29.86
CA MET A 115 -8.23 45.73 -31.32
C MET A 115 -9.41 45.05 -32.02
N MET A 116 -9.80 43.85 -31.58
CA MET A 116 -10.99 43.16 -32.09
C MET A 116 -12.27 43.97 -31.84
N LYS A 117 -12.44 44.54 -30.63
CA LYS A 117 -13.57 45.43 -30.30
C LYS A 117 -13.62 46.68 -31.17
N MET A 118 -12.48 47.32 -31.43
CA MET A 118 -12.39 48.47 -32.34
C MET A 118 -12.77 48.11 -33.78
N MET A 119 -12.57 46.86 -34.18
CA MET A 119 -12.98 46.34 -35.49
C MET A 119 -14.43 45.83 -35.52
N GLY A 120 -15.22 46.09 -34.47
CA GLY A 120 -16.64 45.75 -34.41
C GLY A 120 -16.96 44.35 -33.88
N TRP A 121 -15.97 43.60 -33.39
CA TRP A 121 -16.21 42.31 -32.74
C TRP A 121 -16.69 42.50 -31.29
N THR A 122 -17.75 41.80 -30.92
CA THR A 122 -18.36 41.86 -29.58
C THR A 122 -18.05 40.60 -28.77
N ASP A 123 -17.89 40.77 -27.46
CA ASP A 123 -17.58 39.66 -26.56
C ASP A 123 -18.67 38.57 -26.62
N GLY A 124 -18.26 37.32 -26.74
CA GLY A 124 -19.17 36.17 -26.92
C GLY A 124 -19.76 36.00 -28.33
N SER A 125 -19.46 36.87 -29.29
CA SER A 125 -19.92 36.74 -30.68
C SER A 125 -18.87 36.03 -31.55
N GLY A 126 -19.30 35.19 -32.49
CA GLY A 126 -18.40 34.54 -33.44
C GLY A 126 -17.82 35.54 -34.44
N LEU A 127 -16.66 35.24 -35.03
CA LEU A 127 -16.11 36.03 -36.15
C LEU A 127 -16.84 35.74 -37.46
N GLY A 128 -16.93 36.73 -38.36
CA GLY A 128 -17.58 36.60 -39.69
C GLY A 128 -18.75 37.58 -39.87
N SER A 129 -19.20 37.76 -41.12
CA SER A 129 -20.23 38.76 -41.48
C SER A 129 -21.54 38.64 -40.71
N SER A 130 -21.91 37.41 -40.35
CA SER A 130 -23.14 37.09 -39.61
C SER A 130 -22.88 36.70 -38.15
N GLY A 131 -21.65 36.83 -37.66
CA GLY A 131 -21.27 36.46 -36.29
C GLY A 131 -21.29 34.96 -35.98
N GLN A 132 -21.30 34.10 -37.00
CA GLN A 132 -21.47 32.63 -36.86
C GLN A 132 -20.17 31.85 -36.61
N GLY A 133 -19.03 32.53 -36.51
CA GLY A 133 -17.74 31.88 -36.26
C GLY A 133 -17.67 31.19 -34.89
N VAL A 134 -16.68 30.30 -34.75
CA VAL A 134 -16.44 29.57 -33.50
C VAL A 134 -16.04 30.55 -32.39
N THR A 135 -16.72 30.48 -31.25
CA THR A 135 -16.54 31.39 -30.11
C THR A 135 -15.56 30.88 -29.05
N SER A 136 -15.23 29.59 -29.07
CA SER A 136 -14.32 28.96 -28.11
C SER A 136 -13.14 28.28 -28.82
N HIS A 137 -12.07 28.06 -28.08
CA HIS A 137 -10.85 27.43 -28.58
C HIS A 137 -11.10 25.96 -28.95
N VAL A 138 -10.54 25.50 -30.06
CA VAL A 138 -10.63 24.08 -30.47
C VAL A 138 -9.57 23.27 -29.73
N ASN A 139 -9.98 22.20 -29.05
CA ASN A 139 -9.07 21.27 -28.39
C ASN A 139 -8.51 20.27 -29.41
N VAL A 140 -7.20 20.07 -29.38
CA VAL A 140 -6.54 19.03 -30.18
C VAL A 140 -6.66 17.70 -29.44
N VAL A 141 -7.23 16.69 -30.08
CA VAL A 141 -7.25 15.31 -29.57
C VAL A 141 -5.97 14.62 -30.01
N GLN A 142 -5.10 14.27 -29.06
CA GLN A 142 -3.93 13.43 -29.35
C GLN A 142 -4.40 11.99 -29.57
N ARG A 143 -4.07 11.42 -30.73
CA ARG A 143 -4.32 10.01 -31.02
C ARG A 143 -3.21 9.20 -30.36
N GLU A 144 -3.56 8.33 -29.42
CA GLU A 144 -2.64 7.33 -28.89
C GLU A 144 -2.39 6.28 -29.98
N GLU A 145 -1.10 6.05 -30.30
CA GLU A 145 -0.65 4.96 -31.19
C GLU A 145 -0.58 3.62 -30.46
#